data_AF-A0A1G0X679-F1
#
_entry.id   AF-A0A1G0X679-F1
#
_cell.length_a   1.000
_cell.length_b   1.000
_cell.length_c   1.000
_cell.angle_alpha   90.00
_cell.angle_beta   90.00
_cell.angle_gamma   90.00
#
_symmetry.space_group_name_H-M   'P 1'
#
loop_
_entity.id
_entity.type
_entity.pdbx_description
1 polymer ?
#
loop_
_entity_poly.entity_id
_entity_poly.type
_entity_poly.pdbx_seq_one_letter_code
_entity_poly.pdbx_strand_id
1 'polypeptide(L)'
;MNKPLSTFDKKMQNNEFKKAYEQSYKELLFSELLISIMDADDKSVRGLAEEARLSPSVIQDLRTGKQNDIKVSNLINIAKAFGYEVILQKGKEKLTLHDEIKNKKHHLSVIACA
;
A
#
# COMPACT_ATOMS: atom_id res chain seq x y z
N MET A 1 18.88 -34.26 14.90
CA MET A 1 19.67 -33.70 13.79
C MET A 1 19.42 -32.20 13.71
N ASN A 2 20.42 -31.35 13.88
CA ASN A 2 20.27 -29.92 13.65
C ASN A 2 20.33 -29.64 12.14
N LYS A 3 19.18 -29.45 11.49
CA LYS A 3 18.87 -28.11 10.95
C LYS A 3 20.03 -27.24 10.43
N PRO A 4 20.81 -27.54 9.36
CA PRO A 4 21.79 -26.55 8.92
C PRO A 4 21.07 -25.26 8.52
N LEU A 5 21.55 -24.12 9.03
CA LEU A 5 20.99 -22.80 8.74
C LEU A 5 20.95 -22.56 7.23
N SER A 6 19.86 -21.96 6.75
CA SER A 6 19.77 -21.54 5.35
C SER A 6 20.75 -20.39 5.07
N THR A 7 21.03 -20.14 3.79
CA THR A 7 21.84 -18.98 3.38
C THR A 7 21.24 -17.67 3.90
N PHE A 8 19.92 -17.57 3.93
CA PHE A 8 19.21 -16.43 4.49
C PHE A 8 19.48 -16.30 5.99
N ASP A 9 19.27 -17.37 6.76
CA ASP A 9 19.46 -17.35 8.22
C ASP A 9 20.90 -16.98 8.59
N LYS A 10 21.89 -17.51 7.85
CA LYS A 10 23.30 -17.17 8.03
C LYS A 10 23.57 -15.68 7.78
N LYS A 11 22.99 -15.10 6.72
CA LYS A 11 23.18 -13.67 6.42
C LYS A 11 22.47 -12.77 7.44
N MET A 12 21.30 -13.17 7.94
CA MET A 12 20.54 -12.42 8.95
C MET A 12 21.22 -12.36 10.33
N GLN A 13 22.24 -13.18 10.59
CA GLN A 13 23.09 -13.08 11.79
C GLN A 13 24.03 -11.86 11.75
N ASN A 14 24.30 -11.30 10.57
CA ASN A 14 25.07 -10.07 10.42
C ASN A 14 24.13 -8.86 10.61
N ASN A 15 24.41 -8.01 11.61
CA ASN A 15 23.57 -6.86 11.95
C ASN A 15 23.47 -5.81 10.82
N GLU A 16 24.55 -5.57 10.08
CA GLU A 16 24.55 -4.61 8.97
C GLU A 16 23.69 -5.13 7.82
N PHE A 17 23.87 -6.41 7.45
CA PHE A 17 23.04 -7.07 6.45
C PHE A 17 21.57 -7.08 6.87
N LYS A 18 21.27 -7.46 8.12
CA LYS A 18 19.91 -7.48 8.65
C LYS A 18 19.24 -6.11 8.56
N LYS A 19 19.95 -5.05 8.96
CA LYS A 19 19.42 -3.68 8.92
C LYS A 19 19.14 -3.23 7.47
N ALA A 20 20.06 -3.49 6.55
CA ALA A 20 19.87 -3.17 5.14
C ALA A 20 18.70 -3.97 4.53
N TYR A 21 18.62 -5.26 4.85
CA TYR A 21 17.52 -6.13 4.42
C TYR A 21 16.17 -5.61 4.93
N GLU A 22 16.04 -5.34 6.24
CA GLU A 22 14.80 -4.83 6.81
C GLU A 22 14.39 -3.47 6.23
N GLN A 23 15.35 -2.60 5.93
CA GLN A 23 15.08 -1.32 5.27
C GLN A 23 14.54 -1.54 3.85
N SER A 24 15.21 -2.38 3.05
CA SER A 24 14.77 -2.71 1.69
C SER A 24 13.40 -3.42 1.69
N TYR A 25 13.13 -4.25 2.69
CA TYR A 25 11.86 -4.94 2.84
C TYR A 25 10.71 -3.96 3.10
N LYS A 26 10.92 -2.98 3.98
CA LYS A 26 9.92 -1.92 4.26
C LYS A 26 9.56 -1.11 3.01
N GLU A 27 10.52 -0.88 2.13
CA GLU A 27 10.30 -0.16 0.86
C GLU A 27 9.41 -0.96 -0.11
N LEU A 28 9.39 -2.29 0.02
CA LEU A 28 8.59 -3.18 -0.83
C LEU A 28 7.20 -3.50 -0.28
N LEU A 29 6.96 -3.31 1.03
CA LEU A 29 5.70 -3.71 1.69
C LEU A 29 4.44 -3.22 0.97
N PHE A 30 4.43 -1.98 0.48
CA PHE A 30 3.26 -1.45 -0.23
C PHE A 30 3.04 -2.13 -1.58
N SER A 31 4.12 -2.41 -2.32
CA SER A 31 4.05 -3.14 -3.59
C SER A 31 3.59 -4.58 -3.37
N GLU A 32 4.07 -5.25 -2.32
CA GLU A 32 3.68 -6.61 -1.96
C GLU A 32 2.21 -6.68 -1.54
N LEU A 33 1.74 -5.69 -0.76
CA LEU A 33 0.33 -5.56 -0.39
C LEU A 33 -0.54 -5.42 -1.64
N LEU A 34 -0.14 -4.54 -2.57
CA LEU A 34 -0.90 -4.28 -3.79
C LEU A 34 -0.96 -5.52 -4.69
N ILE A 35 0.15 -6.25 -4.84
CA ILE A 35 0.19 -7.54 -5.56
C ILE A 35 -0.75 -8.55 -4.88
N SER A 36 -0.65 -8.71 -3.57
CA SER A 36 -1.42 -9.71 -2.82
C SER A 36 -2.92 -9.48 -2.93
N ILE A 37 -3.38 -8.23 -2.82
CA ILE A 37 -4.81 -7.90 -2.95
C ILE A 37 -5.28 -8.03 -4.40
N MET A 38 -4.47 -7.59 -5.37
CA MET A 38 -4.82 -7.77 -6.79
C MET A 38 -4.95 -9.24 -7.17
N ASP A 39 -4.07 -10.10 -6.66
CA ASP A 39 -4.13 -11.54 -6.91
C ASP A 39 -5.34 -12.18 -6.21
N ALA A 40 -5.71 -11.72 -5.00
CA ALA A 40 -6.88 -12.20 -4.28
C ALA A 40 -8.21 -11.84 -4.97
N ASP A 41 -8.29 -10.65 -5.56
CA ASP A 41 -9.49 -10.12 -6.23
C ASP A 41 -9.52 -10.37 -7.75
N ASP A 42 -8.57 -11.14 -8.31
CA ASP A 42 -8.34 -11.33 -9.76
C ASP A 42 -8.33 -10.00 -10.55
N LYS A 43 -7.74 -8.98 -9.96
CA LYS A 43 -7.82 -7.60 -10.44
C LYS A 43 -6.61 -7.25 -11.29
N SER A 44 -6.85 -6.95 -12.57
CA SER A 44 -5.80 -6.47 -13.47
C SER A 44 -5.37 -5.03 -13.14
N VAL A 45 -4.16 -4.64 -13.60
CA VAL A 45 -3.66 -3.25 -13.47
C VAL A 45 -4.65 -2.23 -14.06
N ARG A 46 -5.27 -2.57 -15.20
CA ARG A 46 -6.25 -1.69 -15.86
C ARG A 46 -7.56 -1.61 -15.06
N GLY A 47 -8.04 -2.74 -14.53
CA GLY A 47 -9.25 -2.78 -13.72
C GLY A 47 -9.11 -1.95 -12.45
N LEU A 48 -7.99 -2.12 -11.73
CA LEU A 48 -7.71 -1.32 -10.54
C LEU A 48 -7.56 0.17 -10.88
N ALA A 49 -6.90 0.50 -11.99
CA ALA A 49 -6.75 1.88 -12.42
C ALA A 49 -8.10 2.55 -12.70
N GLU A 50 -9.03 1.85 -13.36
CA GLU A 50 -10.37 2.36 -13.63
C GLU A 50 -11.16 2.61 -12.34
N GLU A 51 -11.17 1.63 -11.42
CA GLU A 51 -11.91 1.72 -10.16
C GLU A 51 -11.33 2.79 -9.21
N ALA A 52 -10.00 2.86 -9.12
CA ALA A 52 -9.29 3.87 -8.32
C ALA A 52 -9.22 5.24 -9.02
N ARG A 53 -9.71 5.36 -10.27
CA ARG A 53 -9.66 6.59 -11.10
C ARG A 53 -8.23 7.12 -11.28
N LEU A 54 -7.29 6.21 -11.51
CA LEU A 54 -5.87 6.49 -11.72
C LEU A 54 -5.45 6.06 -13.13
N SER A 55 -4.28 6.50 -13.57
CA SER A 55 -3.70 5.96 -14.80
C SER A 55 -3.15 4.55 -14.54
N PRO A 56 -3.21 3.64 -15.53
CA PRO A 56 -2.57 2.33 -15.42
C PRO A 56 -1.07 2.42 -15.11
N SER A 57 -0.39 3.47 -15.55
CA SER A 57 1.03 3.69 -15.26
C SER A 57 1.30 3.95 -13.78
N VAL A 58 0.43 4.68 -13.07
CA VAL A 58 0.56 4.92 -11.63
C VAL A 58 0.38 3.60 -10.88
N ILE A 59 -0.66 2.82 -11.21
CA ILE A 59 -0.86 1.50 -10.60
C ILE A 59 0.32 0.57 -10.87
N GLN A 60 0.83 0.56 -12.11
CA GLN A 60 1.97 -0.25 -12.49
C GLN A 60 3.25 0.14 -11.72
N ASP A 61 3.56 1.44 -11.61
CA ASP A 61 4.77 1.91 -10.94
C ASP A 61 4.73 1.65 -9.43
N LEU A 62 3.54 1.76 -8.80
CA LEU A 62 3.32 1.37 -7.41
C LEU A 62 3.46 -0.16 -7.23
N ARG A 63 2.87 -0.95 -8.14
CA ARG A 63 2.94 -2.43 -8.11
C ARG A 63 4.36 -2.95 -8.21
N THR A 64 5.22 -2.30 -8.99
CA THR A 64 6.61 -2.74 -9.15
C THR A 64 7.57 -2.14 -8.13
N GLY A 65 7.09 -1.29 -7.21
CA GLY A 65 7.96 -0.54 -6.29
C GLY A 65 8.87 0.48 -6.98
N LYS A 66 8.52 0.90 -8.21
CA LYS A 66 9.25 1.97 -8.93
C LYS A 66 8.87 3.34 -8.37
N GLN A 67 7.64 3.47 -7.91
CA GLN A 67 7.12 4.64 -7.20
C GLN A 67 6.79 4.22 -5.77
N ASN A 68 7.37 4.93 -4.79
CA ASN A 68 7.19 4.64 -3.35
C ASN A 68 6.45 5.77 -2.63
N ASP A 69 6.27 6.92 -3.28
CA ASP A 69 5.46 8.03 -2.80
C ASP A 69 4.08 8.01 -3.47
N ILE A 70 3.03 8.37 -2.72
CA ILE A 70 1.67 8.40 -3.25
C ILE A 70 0.90 9.58 -2.65
N LYS A 71 0.09 10.25 -3.46
CA LYS A 71 -0.85 11.26 -2.96
C LYS A 71 -1.91 10.58 -2.08
N VAL A 72 -2.26 11.23 -0.97
CA VAL A 72 -3.28 10.71 -0.04
C VAL A 72 -4.62 10.43 -0.75
N SER A 73 -5.05 11.27 -1.70
CA SER A 73 -6.24 11.02 -2.52
C SER A 73 -6.17 9.69 -3.28
N ASN A 74 -5.01 9.37 -3.85
CA ASN A 74 -4.81 8.13 -4.60
C ASN A 74 -4.81 6.92 -3.66
N LEU A 75 -4.19 7.03 -2.48
CA LEU A 75 -4.23 5.99 -1.46
C LEU A 75 -5.67 5.69 -1.03
N ILE A 76 -6.48 6.73 -0.77
CA ILE A 76 -7.90 6.58 -0.41
C ILE A 76 -8.66 5.87 -1.54
N ASN A 77 -8.44 6.26 -2.79
CA ASN A 77 -9.14 5.66 -3.93
C ASN A 77 -8.72 4.20 -4.18
N ILE A 78 -7.44 3.86 -4.03
CA ILE A 78 -6.96 2.48 -4.10
C ILE A 78 -7.53 1.65 -2.94
N ALA A 79 -7.50 2.16 -1.71
CA ALA A 79 -8.05 1.47 -0.54
C ALA A 79 -9.54 1.16 -0.74
N LYS A 80 -10.33 2.14 -1.22
CA LYS A 80 -11.75 1.96 -1.54
C LYS A 80 -11.99 0.93 -2.63
N ALA A 81 -11.16 0.91 -3.68
CA ALA A 81 -11.24 -0.09 -4.76
C ALA A 81 -10.98 -1.52 -4.25
N PHE A 82 -10.38 -1.66 -3.08
CA PHE A 82 -10.16 -2.94 -2.41
C PHE A 82 -11.13 -3.18 -1.23
N GLY A 83 -12.14 -2.32 -1.05
CA GLY A 83 -13.10 -2.44 0.05
C GLY A 83 -12.57 -2.00 1.42
N TYR A 84 -11.42 -1.30 1.47
CA TYR A 84 -10.85 -0.72 2.69
C TYR A 84 -11.21 0.76 2.86
N GLU A 85 -11.12 1.22 4.11
CA GLU A 85 -11.19 2.63 4.47
C GLU A 85 -9.84 3.09 5.05
N VAL A 86 -9.49 4.36 4.76
CA VAL A 86 -8.33 4.99 5.39
C VAL A 86 -8.80 5.74 6.63
N ILE A 87 -8.36 5.29 7.80
CA ILE A 87 -8.80 5.83 9.09
C ILE A 87 -7.61 6.45 9.83
N LEU A 88 -7.76 7.69 10.29
CA LEU A 88 -6.90 8.27 11.31
C LEU A 88 -7.44 7.88 12.69
N GLN A 89 -6.63 7.16 13.46
CA GLN A 89 -7.01 6.69 14.79
C GLN A 89 -6.18 7.38 15.86
N LYS A 90 -6.85 7.97 16.87
CA LYS A 90 -6.24 8.56 18.07
C LYS A 90 -6.87 7.95 19.32
N GLY A 91 -6.21 6.95 19.90
CA GLY A 91 -6.79 6.19 21.01
C GLY A 91 -8.07 5.47 20.56
N LYS A 92 -9.22 5.87 21.12
CA LYS A 92 -10.55 5.36 20.75
C LYS A 92 -11.21 6.16 19.62
N GLU A 93 -10.72 7.36 19.31
CA GLU A 93 -11.28 8.20 18.27
C GLU A 93 -10.87 7.67 16.89
N LYS A 94 -11.82 7.64 15.96
CA LYS A 94 -11.60 7.23 14.56
C LYS A 94 -12.19 8.29 13.63
N LEU A 95 -11.36 8.74 12.69
CA LEU A 95 -11.73 9.69 11.66
C LEU A 95 -11.47 9.06 10.30
N THR A 96 -12.53 8.86 9.51
CA THR A 96 -12.40 8.28 8.16
C THR A 96 -12.06 9.38 7.16
N LEU A 97 -11.05 9.12 6.32
CA LEU A 97 -10.63 10.02 5.25
C LEU A 97 -11.40 9.71 3.97
N HIS A 98 -11.93 10.75 3.34
CA HIS A 98 -12.61 10.66 2.05
C HIS A 98 -11.96 11.60 1.04
N ASP A 99 -11.89 11.14 -0.20
CA ASP A 99 -11.61 11.96 -1.36
C ASP A 99 -12.93 12.22 -2.09
N GLU A 100 -13.27 13.50 -2.28
CA GLU A 100 -14.43 13.97 -3.02
C GLU A 100 -13.97 14.83 -4.20
N ILE A 101 -14.57 14.65 -5.38
CA ILE A 101 -14.31 15.53 -6.52
C ILE A 101 -15.36 16.64 -6.51
N LYS A 102 -14.95 17.87 -6.19
CA LYS A 102 -15.77 19.08 -6.28
C LYS A 102 -15.15 20.04 -7.29
N ASN A 103 -15.94 20.55 -8.23
CA ASN A 103 -15.46 21.49 -9.27
C ASN A 103 -14.20 21.00 -10.01
N LYS A 104 -14.17 19.71 -10.38
CA LYS A 104 -13.00 19.03 -11.01
C LYS A 104 -11.71 19.05 -10.18
N LYS A 105 -11.79 19.34 -8.88
CA LYS A 105 -10.66 19.31 -7.95
C LYS A 105 -10.92 18.27 -6.86
N HIS A 106 -9.85 17.57 -6.47
CA HIS A 106 -9.88 16.69 -5.31
C HIS A 106 -10.00 17.52 -4.03
N HIS A 107 -10.92 17.13 -3.17
CA HIS A 107 -11.15 17.71 -1.86
C HIS A 107 -11.12 16.59 -0.84
N LEU A 108 -10.11 16.64 0.03
CA LEU A 108 -10.01 15.70 1.15
C LEU A 108 -10.97 16.16 2.25
N SER A 109 -11.87 15.28 2.66
CA SER A 109 -12.79 15.48 3.77
C SER A 109 -12.57 14.43 4.85
N VAL A 110 -13.01 14.76 6.07
CA VAL A 110 -12.87 13.90 7.25
C VAL A 110 -14.25 13.75 7.88
N ILE A 111 -14.62 12.51 8.19
CA ILE A 111 -15.88 12.19 8.86
C ILE A 111 -15.55 11.46 10.16
N ALA A 112 -16.15 11.90 11.27
CA ALA A 112 -16.04 11.16 12.52
C ALA A 112 -16.83 9.85 12.40
N CYS A 113 -16.17 8.73 12.67
CA CYS A 113 -16.88 7.46 12.86
C CYS A 113 -17.58 7.53 14.22
N ALA A 114 -18.91 7.31 14.21
CA ALA A 114 -19.71 7.15 15.42
C ALA A 114 -19.44 5.80 16.10
#